data_AF-A0A1R1XXP6-F1
#
_entry.id   AF-A0A1R1XXP6-F1
#
_cell.length_a   1.000
_cell.length_b   1.000
_cell.length_c   1.000
_cell.angle_alpha   90.00
_cell.angle_beta   90.00
_cell.angle_gamma   90.00
#
_symmetry.space_group_name_H-M   'P 1'
#
loop_
_entity.id
_entity.type
_entity.pdbx_description
1 polymer ?
#
loop_
_entity_poly.entity_id
_entity_poly.type
_entity_poly.pdbx_seq_one_letter_code
_entity_poly.pdbx_strand_id
1 'polypeptide(L)'
;MINGTKLLNVTMMTRGKRDGILKNEKERVVVKTGAMYLKGVWISFERAKYLANKHQIYDILEPLFDLNLPNDISDRLNNSSYSALTKFGDYFSSSGYSSDYKLNV
;
A
#
# COMPACT_ATOMS: atom_id res chain seq x y z
N MET A 1 -9.20 2.42 5.28
CA MET A 1 -9.52 1.74 3.99
C MET A 1 -8.23 1.57 3.19
N ILE A 2 -8.18 0.60 2.27
CA ILE A 2 -7.03 0.34 1.40
C ILE A 2 -7.47 0.41 -0.06
N ASN A 3 -6.62 0.93 -0.95
CA ASN A 3 -6.88 0.91 -2.40
C ASN A 3 -6.68 -0.52 -2.94
N GLY A 4 -7.79 -1.24 -3.13
CA GLY A 4 -7.80 -2.62 -3.63
C GLY A 4 -7.31 -2.75 -5.07
N THR A 5 -7.44 -1.69 -5.88
CA THR A 5 -6.85 -1.67 -7.23
C THR A 5 -5.33 -1.74 -7.19
N LYS A 6 -4.69 -0.98 -6.29
CA LYS A 6 -3.23 -1.00 -6.14
C LYS A 6 -2.75 -2.29 -5.49
N LEU A 7 -3.46 -2.77 -4.46
CA LEU A 7 -3.19 -4.04 -3.80
C LEU A 7 -3.13 -5.20 -4.80
N LEU A 8 -4.16 -5.37 -5.62
CA LEU A 8 -4.27 -6.51 -6.54
C LEU A 8 -3.38 -6.38 -7.78
N ASN A 9 -2.86 -5.19 -8.10
CA ASN A 9 -1.87 -5.07 -9.17
C ASN A 9 -0.57 -5.81 -8.83
N VAL A 10 -0.23 -5.97 -7.54
CA VAL A 10 0.97 -6.71 -7.09
C VAL A 10 0.95 -8.16 -7.54
N THR A 11 -0.23 -8.77 -7.67
CA THR A 11 -0.35 -10.17 -8.12
C THR A 11 -0.08 -10.36 -9.62
N MET A 12 0.10 -9.28 -10.39
CA MET A 12 0.21 -9.30 -11.85
C MET A 12 -0.94 -10.01 -12.57
N MET A 13 -2.15 -10.00 -11.99
CA MET A 13 -3.34 -10.57 -12.63
C MET A 13 -3.85 -9.69 -13.77
N THR A 14 -4.66 -10.26 -14.68
CA THR A 14 -5.28 -9.48 -15.75
C THR A 14 -6.24 -8.42 -15.18
N ARG A 15 -6.38 -7.31 -15.93
CA ARG A 15 -7.30 -6.23 -15.59
C ARG A 15 -8.73 -6.73 -15.36
N GLY A 16 -9.25 -7.58 -16.24
CA GLY A 16 -10.61 -8.12 -16.14
C GLY A 16 -10.83 -8.94 -14.87
N LYS A 17 -9.84 -9.77 -14.48
CA LYS A 17 -9.90 -10.56 -13.24
C LYS A 17 -9.91 -9.66 -12.00
N ARG A 18 -9.02 -8.68 -11.95
CA ARG A 18 -8.96 -7.68 -10.87
C ARG A 18 -10.27 -6.93 -10.74
N ASP A 19 -10.77 -6.38 -11.86
CA ASP A 19 -11.98 -5.57 -11.89
C ASP A 19 -13.20 -6.42 -11.49
N GLY A 20 -13.24 -7.71 -11.87
CA GLY A 20 -14.24 -8.67 -11.44
C GLY A 20 -14.24 -8.94 -9.93
N ILE A 21 -13.06 -9.13 -9.33
CA ILE A 21 -12.92 -9.28 -7.87
C ILE A 21 -13.44 -8.04 -7.15
N LEU A 22 -12.95 -6.85 -7.53
CA LEU A 22 -13.29 -5.59 -6.86
C LEU A 22 -14.75 -5.19 -7.05
N LYS A 23 -15.39 -5.54 -8.18
CA LYS A 23 -16.82 -5.30 -8.40
C LYS A 23 -17.69 -6.06 -7.39
N ASN A 24 -17.25 -7.21 -6.93
CA ASN A 24 -18.00 -8.08 -6.01
C ASN A 24 -17.78 -7.73 -4.52
N GLU A 25 -16.88 -6.80 -4.20
CA GLU A 25 -16.69 -6.32 -2.83
C GLU A 25 -17.89 -5.47 -2.39
N LYS A 26 -18.52 -5.86 -1.28
CA LYS A 26 -19.77 -5.27 -0.78
C LYS A 26 -19.58 -3.81 -0.34
N GLU A 27 -18.58 -3.57 0.51
CA GLU A 27 -18.25 -2.26 1.05
C GLU A 27 -17.06 -1.65 0.29
N ARG A 28 -17.35 -1.18 -0.92
CA ARG A 28 -16.36 -0.55 -1.79
C ARG A 28 -16.70 0.90 -2.10
N VAL A 29 -15.68 1.75 -2.15
CA VAL A 29 -15.79 3.14 -2.60
C VAL A 29 -15.00 3.30 -3.90
N VAL A 30 -15.63 3.88 -4.93
CA VAL A 30 -14.99 4.07 -6.24
C VAL A 30 -14.56 5.53 -6.40
N VAL A 31 -13.25 5.77 -6.44
CA VAL A 31 -12.66 7.09 -6.67
C VAL A 31 -12.27 7.20 -8.14
N LYS A 32 -13.02 8.02 -8.90
CA LYS A 32 -12.86 8.18 -10.36
C LYS A 32 -12.01 9.40 -10.75
N THR A 33 -12.12 10.48 -9.98
CA THR A 33 -11.49 11.78 -10.25
C THR A 33 -10.51 12.15 -9.13
N GLY A 34 -9.69 13.18 -9.34
CA GLY A 34 -8.62 13.60 -8.43
C GLY A 34 -7.23 13.06 -8.79
N ALA A 35 -6.32 13.04 -7.82
CA ALA A 35 -4.93 12.61 -8.00
C ALA A 35 -4.84 11.18 -8.56
N MET A 36 -4.03 11.00 -9.60
CA MET A 36 -3.96 9.74 -10.37
C MET A 36 -3.66 8.52 -9.50
N TYR A 37 -2.80 8.68 -8.48
CA TYR A 37 -2.38 7.60 -7.60
C TYR A 37 -3.46 7.21 -6.57
N LEU A 38 -4.45 8.06 -6.30
CA LEU A 38 -5.57 7.79 -5.40
C LEU A 38 -6.79 7.20 -6.10
N LYS A 39 -6.86 7.29 -7.44
CA LYS A 39 -7.94 6.68 -8.23
C LYS A 39 -7.96 5.15 -8.04
N GLY A 40 -9.16 4.58 -8.02
CA GLY A 40 -9.35 3.14 -7.90
C GLY A 40 -10.54 2.77 -7.01
N VAL A 41 -10.63 1.48 -6.71
CA VAL A 41 -11.63 0.94 -5.77
C VAL A 41 -10.98 0.78 -4.41
N TRP A 42 -11.56 1.44 -3.41
CA TRP A 42 -11.15 1.39 -2.02
C TRP A 42 -12.05 0.41 -1.27
N ILE A 43 -11.43 -0.46 -0.47
CA ILE A 43 -12.09 -1.51 0.31
C ILE A 43 -11.69 -1.40 1.79
N SER A 44 -12.42 -2.08 2.67
CA SER A 44 -12.08 -2.11 4.10
C SER A 44 -10.70 -2.74 4.32
N PHE A 45 -10.09 -2.39 5.45
CA PHE A 45 -8.77 -2.92 5.84
C PHE A 45 -8.79 -4.46 5.94
N GLU A 46 -9.81 -5.00 6.59
CA GLU A 46 -10.02 -6.45 6.76
C GLU A 46 -10.17 -7.16 5.41
N ARG A 47 -10.94 -6.60 4.48
CA ARG A 47 -11.08 -7.16 3.13
C ARG A 47 -9.77 -7.14 2.36
N ALA A 48 -9.01 -6.05 2.45
CA ALA A 48 -7.69 -5.98 1.83
C ALA A 48 -6.74 -7.05 2.41
N LYS A 49 -6.71 -7.22 3.73
CA LYS A 49 -5.90 -8.26 4.39
C LYS A 49 -6.29 -9.66 3.93
N TYR A 50 -7.59 -9.94 3.85
CA TYR A 50 -8.09 -11.21 3.32
C TYR A 50 -7.64 -11.44 1.86
N LEU A 51 -7.80 -10.44 0.98
CA LEU A 51 -7.41 -10.58 -0.42
C LEU A 51 -5.91 -10.76 -0.58
N ALA A 52 -5.11 -10.07 0.24
CA ALA A 52 -3.66 -10.24 0.22
C ALA A 52 -3.24 -11.67 0.59
N ASN A 53 -3.84 -12.25 1.63
CA ASN A 53 -3.62 -13.65 2.01
C ASN A 53 -4.10 -14.61 0.91
N LYS A 54 -5.33 -14.41 0.41
CA LYS A 54 -5.93 -15.26 -0.64
C LYS A 54 -5.09 -15.32 -1.92
N HIS A 55 -4.40 -14.23 -2.25
CA HIS A 55 -3.57 -14.12 -3.46
C HIS A 55 -2.07 -14.25 -3.18
N GLN A 56 -1.67 -14.68 -1.97
CA GLN A 56 -0.28 -14.93 -1.59
C GLN A 56 0.65 -13.71 -1.79
N ILE A 57 0.12 -12.51 -1.54
CA ILE A 57 0.86 -11.25 -1.55
C ILE A 57 0.90 -10.59 -0.16
N TYR A 58 0.46 -11.29 0.88
CA TYR A 58 0.49 -10.77 2.24
C TYR A 58 1.92 -10.50 2.69
N ASP A 59 2.84 -11.45 2.56
CA ASP A 59 4.21 -11.32 3.04
C ASP A 59 4.95 -10.13 2.40
N ILE A 60 4.69 -9.89 1.12
CA ILE A 60 5.25 -8.74 0.37
C ILE A 60 4.70 -7.41 0.90
N LEU A 61 3.46 -7.43 1.39
CA LEU A 61 2.69 -6.26 1.81
C LEU A 61 2.47 -6.22 3.31
N GLU A 62 3.15 -7.05 4.10
CA GLU A 62 2.93 -7.15 5.54
C GLU A 62 3.05 -5.77 6.22
N PRO A 63 4.01 -4.89 5.88
CA PRO A 63 4.10 -3.55 6.46
C PRO A 63 2.84 -2.68 6.26
N LEU A 64 2.02 -2.96 5.25
CA LEU A 64 0.76 -2.25 5.01
C LEU A 64 -0.34 -2.63 6.01
N PHE A 65 -0.22 -3.82 6.60
CA PHE A 65 -1.23 -4.40 7.50
C PHE A 65 -0.81 -4.38 8.97
N ASP A 66 0.36 -3.82 9.27
CA ASP A 66 0.79 -3.63 10.64
C ASP A 66 0.16 -2.35 11.22
N LEU A 67 -0.64 -2.53 12.27
CA LEU A 67 -1.29 -1.44 12.99
C LEU A 67 -0.41 -0.95 14.16
N ASN A 68 0.63 -1.69 14.54
CA ASN A 68 1.52 -1.35 15.64
C ASN A 68 2.73 -0.56 15.14
N LEU A 69 2.45 0.52 14.43
CA LEU A 69 3.49 1.39 13.94
C LEU A 69 4.00 2.26 15.09
N PRO A 70 5.31 2.24 15.41
CA PRO A 70 5.88 3.19 16.35
C PRO A 70 5.56 4.62 15.91
N ASN A 71 5.16 5.47 16.86
CA ASN A 71 4.82 6.87 16.57
C ASN A 71 6.05 7.68 16.11
N ASP A 72 7.25 7.30 16.57
CA ASP A 72 8.50 7.95 16.18
C ASP A 72 9.10 7.29 14.92
N ILE A 73 9.50 8.13 13.96
CA ILE A 73 10.14 7.72 12.70
C ILE A 73 11.46 6.99 12.98
N SER A 74 12.21 7.43 14.00
CA SER A 74 13.51 6.84 14.36
C SER A 74 13.36 5.38 14.78
N ASP A 75 12.32 5.09 15.56
CA ASP A 75 12.00 3.73 16.01
C ASP A 75 11.55 2.83 14.84
N ARG A 76 10.86 3.41 13.85
CA ARG A 76 10.46 2.69 12.63
C ARG A 76 11.65 2.29 11.77
N LEU A 77 12.67 3.14 11.68
CA LEU A 77 13.88 2.88 10.89
C LEU A 77 14.78 1.82 11.55
N ASN A 78 14.75 1.73 12.88
CA ASN A 78 15.52 0.75 13.65
C ASN A 78 14.86 -0.64 13.71
N ASN A 79 13.58 -0.75 13.38
CA ASN A 79 12.85 -2.01 13.43
C ASN A 79 13.04 -2.80 12.11
N SER A 80 13.79 -3.90 12.16
CA SER A 80 14.20 -4.68 10.97
C SER A 80 13.03 -5.20 10.13
N SER A 81 11.83 -5.32 10.71
CA SER A 81 10.58 -5.69 10.02
C SER A 81 10.15 -4.66 8.97
N TYR A 82 10.62 -3.41 9.04
CA TYR A 82 10.35 -2.37 8.05
C TYR A 82 11.56 -2.04 7.17
N SER A 83 12.53 -2.94 7.07
CA SER A 83 13.74 -2.76 6.24
C SER A 83 13.43 -2.49 4.75
N ALA A 84 12.23 -2.84 4.27
CA ALA A 84 11.76 -2.46 2.95
C ALA A 84 11.55 -0.94 2.79
N LEU A 85 11.17 -0.24 3.86
CA LEU A 85 11.01 1.23 3.86
C LEU A 85 12.36 1.94 3.84
N THR A 86 13.36 1.44 4.58
CA THR A 86 14.72 1.98 4.55
C THR A 86 15.33 1.82 3.17
N LYS A 87 15.18 0.65 2.54
CA LYS A 87 15.67 0.42 1.17
C LYS A 87 15.09 1.43 0.17
N PHE A 88 13.80 1.78 0.30
CA PHE A 88 13.16 2.81 -0.53
C PHE A 88 13.74 4.21 -0.28
N GLY A 89 14.03 4.57 0.98
CA GLY A 89 14.70 5.82 1.35
C GLY A 89 16.14 5.90 0.82
N ASP A 90 16.86 4.79 0.84
CA ASP A 90 18.23 4.70 0.29
C ASP A 90 18.24 4.89 -1.22
N TYR A 91 17.25 4.33 -1.95
CA TYR A 91 17.09 4.57 -3.39
C TYR A 91 16.81 6.04 -3.71
N PHE A 92 15.98 6.74 -2.94
CA PHE A 92 15.73 8.17 -3.16
C PHE A 92 16.95 9.02 -2.85
N SER A 93 17.66 8.70 -1.77
CA SER A 93 18.91 9.35 -1.37
C SER A 93 20.01 9.13 -2.40
N SER A 94 20.13 7.93 -2.96
CA SER A 94 21.11 7.61 -4.01
C SER A 94 20.75 8.20 -5.38
N SER A 95 19.46 8.50 -5.61
CA SER A 95 18.97 9.08 -6.87
C SER A 95 19.13 10.61 -6.93
N GLY A 96 19.73 11.23 -5.90
CA GLY A 96 19.98 12.68 -5.85
C GLY A 96 18.74 13.54 -5.65
N TYR A 97 17.60 12.95 -5.29
CA TYR A 97 16.42 13.70 -4.89
C TYR A 97 16.59 14.14 -3.44
N SER A 98 16.84 15.44 -3.22
CA SER A 98 16.96 16.03 -1.89
C SER A 98 15.66 15.83 -1.09
N SER A 99 15.79 15.45 0.17
CA SER A 99 14.71 15.23 1.15
C SER A 99 14.00 16.53 1.60
N ASP A 100 14.05 17.61 0.82
CA ASP A 100 13.56 18.94 1.19
C ASP A 100 12.03 19.08 1.18
N TYR A 101 11.29 17.99 1.00
CA TYR A 101 9.87 17.96 1.35
C TYR A 101 9.74 17.84 2.88
N LYS A 102 10.07 18.93 3.59
CA LYS A 102 9.56 19.12 4.94
C LYS A 102 8.04 19.01 4.86
N LEU A 103 7.51 17.94 5.44
CA LEU A 103 6.12 17.88 5.85
C LEU A 103 5.91 19.05 6.79
N ASN A 104 5.33 20.13 6.28
CA ASN A 104 4.81 21.21 7.12
C ASN A 104 3.62 20.60 7.88
N VAL A 105 3.92 20.12 9.09
CA VAL A 105 2.95 19.88 10.16
C VAL A 105 2.43 21.23 10.64
#